data_AF-A0A914PPD0-F1
#
_entry.id   AF-A0A914PPD0-F1
#
_cell.length_a   1.000
_cell.length_b   1.000
_cell.length_c   1.000
_cell.angle_alpha   90.00
_cell.angle_beta   90.00
_cell.angle_gamma   90.00
#
_symmetry.space_group_name_H-M   'P 1'
#
loop_
_entity.id
_entity.type
_entity.pdbx_description
1 polymer ?
#
loop_
_entity_poly.entity_id
_entity_poly.type
_entity_poly.pdbx_seq_one_letter_code
_entity_poly.pdbx_strand_id
1 'polypeptide(L)'
;MLQTIILLILALFPLSSYGIGCEEEFPGDTDRKLNWFPSCSSKIIIHSVKPIDEYGRPEYPVHVDVPLHIRVNLTNNGPVFTEGKVTTNLWSWGGWFGCDWHTVLTFGILSNLDACTNGIPCPIKRGNQEIIIVMDFTKWQTIIAILGNDAAYQIEQIISTPNGDSFCITVQARARKY
;
A
#
# COMPACT_ATOMS: atom_id res chain seq x y z
N MET A 1 -45.07 -28.09 52.44
CA MET A 1 -44.28 -29.28 52.10
C MET A 1 -44.69 -29.69 50.68
N LEU A 2 -43.70 -30.05 49.85
CA LEU A 2 -43.78 -30.46 48.43
C LEU A 2 -43.66 -29.34 47.37
N GLN A 3 -42.47 -28.76 47.19
CA GLN A 3 -41.36 -29.16 46.28
C GLN A 3 -41.53 -28.71 44.80
N THR A 4 -41.03 -27.50 44.55
CA THR A 4 -40.03 -27.17 43.52
C THR A 4 -40.23 -27.76 42.11
N ILE A 5 -41.03 -27.09 41.28
CA ILE A 5 -40.92 -27.21 39.82
C ILE A 5 -39.92 -26.14 39.34
N ILE A 6 -38.81 -26.65 38.82
CA ILE A 6 -37.69 -25.92 38.23
C ILE A 6 -38.19 -25.13 37.02
N LEU A 7 -38.31 -23.80 37.15
CA LEU A 7 -38.40 -22.90 35.99
C LEU A 7 -36.99 -22.42 35.65
N LEU A 8 -36.31 -23.18 34.81
CA LEU A 8 -35.08 -22.80 34.13
C LEU A 8 -35.45 -21.76 33.05
N ILE A 9 -35.57 -20.49 33.43
CA ILE A 9 -35.67 -19.40 32.44
C ILE A 9 -34.26 -19.15 31.91
N LEU A 10 -33.85 -19.98 30.93
CA LEU A 10 -32.85 -19.59 29.95
C LEU A 10 -33.49 -18.49 29.07
N ALA A 11 -33.44 -17.25 29.55
CA ALA A 11 -33.61 -16.11 28.65
C ALA A 11 -32.32 -16.04 27.82
N LEU A 12 -32.40 -16.59 26.60
CA LEU A 12 -31.47 -16.37 25.52
C LEU A 12 -31.18 -14.87 25.43
N PHE A 13 -30.01 -14.44 25.91
CA PHE A 13 -29.41 -13.24 25.38
C PHE A 13 -29.16 -13.51 23.90
N PRO A 14 -29.70 -12.73 22.95
CA PRO A 14 -29.09 -12.70 21.65
C PRO A 14 -27.67 -12.19 21.90
N LEU A 15 -26.68 -13.10 21.83
CA LEU A 15 -25.34 -12.71 21.49
C LEU A 15 -25.45 -12.17 20.06
N SER A 16 -25.87 -10.92 19.94
CA SER A 16 -25.50 -10.10 18.81
C SER A 16 -23.98 -10.03 18.88
N SER A 17 -23.32 -11.01 18.26
CA SER A 17 -21.98 -10.80 17.78
C SER A 17 -22.12 -9.65 16.79
N TYR A 18 -21.88 -8.44 17.27
CA TYR A 18 -21.30 -7.43 16.42
C TYR A 18 -19.96 -8.04 16.01
N GLY A 19 -19.98 -8.83 14.93
CA GLY A 19 -18.80 -9.02 14.13
C GLY A 19 -18.44 -7.60 13.73
N ILE A 20 -17.45 -7.01 14.40
CA ILE A 20 -16.82 -5.78 13.95
C ILE A 20 -16.08 -6.21 12.70
N GLY A 21 -16.83 -6.34 11.61
CA GLY A 21 -16.32 -6.63 10.29
C GLY A 21 -15.59 -5.36 9.85
N CYS A 22 -14.27 -5.41 9.92
CA CYS A 22 -13.37 -4.38 9.39
C CYS A 22 -13.52 -4.19 7.88
N GLU A 23 -14.32 -5.04 7.23
CA GLU A 23 -14.55 -5.06 5.79
C GLU A 23 -15.19 -3.77 5.28
N GLU A 24 -15.88 -2.99 6.11
CA GLU A 24 -16.47 -1.72 5.68
C GLU A 24 -15.67 -0.45 6.07
N GLU A 25 -14.76 -0.52 7.03
CA GLU A 25 -14.03 0.67 7.48
C GLU A 25 -12.62 0.72 6.87
N PHE A 26 -12.46 1.57 5.88
CA PHE A 26 -11.17 1.88 5.26
C PHE A 26 -10.25 2.58 6.27
N PRO A 27 -8.99 2.13 6.43
CA PRO A 27 -8.08 2.70 7.42
C PRO A 27 -7.68 4.13 7.01
N GLY A 28 -7.69 5.06 7.96
CA GLY A 28 -7.07 6.38 7.79
C GLY A 28 -7.62 7.22 6.62
N ASP A 29 -8.91 7.18 6.33
CA ASP A 29 -9.56 7.84 5.17
C ASP A 29 -9.09 7.31 3.80
N THR A 30 -8.56 6.09 3.73
CA THR A 30 -8.21 5.46 2.44
C THR A 30 -9.42 5.15 1.57
N ASP A 31 -10.65 5.42 1.99
CA ASP A 31 -11.81 5.43 1.09
C ASP A 31 -11.85 6.69 0.20
N ARG A 32 -11.15 7.77 0.61
CA ARG A 32 -11.26 9.12 0.03
C ARG A 32 -9.94 9.69 -0.48
N LYS A 33 -8.80 9.28 0.10
CA LYS A 33 -7.50 9.85 -0.24
C LYS A 33 -6.36 8.85 -0.12
N LEU A 34 -5.27 9.14 -0.80
CA LEU A 34 -4.01 8.45 -0.61
C LEU A 34 -3.30 9.04 0.61
N ASN A 35 -2.83 8.18 1.52
CA ASN A 35 -1.92 8.56 2.59
C ASN A 35 -0.49 8.12 2.22
N TRP A 36 0.50 8.87 2.68
CA TRP A 36 1.89 8.50 2.48
C TRP A 36 2.77 9.03 3.60
N PHE A 37 3.90 8.36 3.82
CA PHE A 37 4.92 8.77 4.77
C PHE A 37 6.29 8.17 4.40
N PRO A 38 7.41 8.83 4.72
CA PRO A 38 8.73 8.21 4.62
C PRO A 38 8.86 7.09 5.66
N SER A 39 9.40 5.93 5.28
CA SER A 39 9.53 4.75 6.17
C SER A 39 10.95 4.45 6.66
N CYS A 40 11.90 5.33 6.35
CA CYS A 40 13.33 5.21 6.66
C CYS A 40 13.99 6.59 6.51
N SER A 41 15.19 6.71 7.08
CA SER A 41 16.00 7.93 6.96
C SER A 41 16.64 8.02 5.57
N SER A 42 16.49 9.17 4.90
CA SER A 42 17.02 9.38 3.54
C SER A 42 17.52 10.81 3.33
N LYS A 43 18.47 10.98 2.39
CA LYS A 43 18.86 12.28 1.84
C LYS A 43 17.87 12.81 0.80
N ILE A 44 16.90 11.99 0.39
CA ILE A 44 15.78 12.37 -0.45
C ILE A 44 14.61 12.78 0.45
N ILE A 45 14.16 14.02 0.31
CA ILE A 45 13.01 14.57 1.03
C ILE A 45 11.82 14.56 0.07
N ILE A 46 10.73 13.89 0.46
CA ILE A 46 9.50 13.85 -0.33
C ILE A 46 8.57 14.96 0.16
N HIS A 47 8.05 15.77 -0.76
CA HIS A 47 7.15 16.89 -0.46
C HIS A 47 5.70 16.59 -0.81
N SER A 48 5.46 15.77 -1.84
CA SER A 48 4.11 15.33 -2.18
C SER A 48 4.10 14.04 -2.99
N VAL A 49 3.00 13.30 -2.87
CA VAL A 49 2.72 12.04 -3.55
C VAL A 49 1.28 12.07 -4.03
N LYS A 50 1.06 11.91 -5.33
CA LYS A 50 -0.28 11.98 -5.93
C LYS A 50 -0.46 10.87 -6.97
N PRO A 51 -1.50 10.05 -6.86
CA PRO A 51 -1.87 9.12 -7.92
C PRO A 51 -2.41 9.89 -9.11
N ILE A 52 -1.98 9.49 -10.30
CA ILE A 52 -2.38 10.08 -11.58
C ILE A 52 -2.72 8.98 -12.59
N ASP A 53 -3.56 9.29 -13.57
CA ASP A 53 -3.78 8.42 -14.72
C ASP A 53 -2.65 8.54 -15.77
N GLU A 54 -2.76 7.80 -16.87
CA GLU A 54 -1.83 7.86 -18.01
C GLU A 54 -1.73 9.23 -18.68
N TYR A 55 -2.73 10.10 -18.50
CA TYR A 55 -2.77 11.47 -19.02
C TYR A 55 -2.29 12.50 -18.00
N GLY A 56 -1.86 12.05 -16.82
CA GLY A 56 -1.35 12.90 -15.75
C GLY A 56 -2.43 13.66 -14.96
N ARG A 57 -3.69 13.26 -15.08
CA ARG A 57 -4.82 13.79 -14.31
C ARG A 57 -4.91 13.06 -12.97
N PRO A 58 -5.39 13.71 -11.89
CA PRO A 58 -5.58 13.03 -10.61
C PRO A 58 -6.49 11.80 -10.75
N GLU A 59 -6.06 10.67 -10.20
CA GLU A 59 -6.81 9.41 -10.23
C GLU A 59 -7.03 8.90 -8.80
N TYR A 60 -8.28 8.66 -8.43
CA TYR A 60 -8.62 8.01 -7.17
C TYR A 60 -10.03 7.39 -7.24
N PRO A 61 -10.27 6.18 -6.70
CA PRO A 61 -9.29 5.21 -6.19
C PRO A 61 -8.30 4.76 -7.27
N VAL A 62 -7.20 4.12 -6.86
CA VAL A 62 -6.19 3.63 -7.81
C VAL A 62 -6.61 2.31 -8.44
N HIS A 63 -6.10 2.00 -9.64
CA HIS A 63 -6.35 0.73 -10.31
C HIS A 63 -5.09 -0.13 -10.32
N VAL A 64 -5.17 -1.37 -9.83
CA VAL A 64 -4.00 -2.26 -9.60
C VAL A 64 -3.79 -3.31 -10.70
N ASP A 65 -4.74 -3.43 -11.61
CA ASP A 65 -4.71 -4.29 -12.79
C ASP A 65 -4.18 -3.59 -14.05
N VAL A 66 -3.77 -2.33 -13.91
CA VAL A 66 -3.06 -1.52 -14.90
C VAL A 66 -1.81 -0.89 -14.27
N PRO A 67 -0.86 -0.36 -15.07
CA PRO A 67 0.26 0.40 -14.54
C PRO A 67 -0.20 1.62 -13.73
N LEU A 68 0.15 1.65 -12.44
CA LEU A 68 -0.17 2.73 -11.52
C LEU A 68 0.89 3.83 -11.60
N HIS A 69 0.49 5.04 -11.96
CA HIS A 69 1.38 6.20 -12.00
C HIS A 69 1.27 7.05 -10.74
N ILE A 70 2.41 7.31 -10.10
CA ILE A 70 2.50 8.14 -8.90
C ILE A 70 3.40 9.33 -9.19
N ARG A 71 2.83 10.54 -9.17
CA ARG A 71 3.59 11.80 -9.21
C ARG A 71 4.19 12.05 -7.84
N VAL A 72 5.51 12.19 -7.79
CA VAL A 72 6.25 12.49 -6.57
C VAL A 72 7.03 13.79 -6.76
N ASN A 73 6.79 14.76 -5.88
CA ASN A 73 7.67 15.92 -5.76
C ASN A 73 8.67 15.66 -4.63
N LEU A 74 9.97 15.81 -4.92
CA LEU A 74 11.03 15.51 -3.99
C LEU A 74 12.24 16.42 -4.16
N THR A 75 13.06 16.54 -3.12
CA THR A 75 14.40 17.13 -3.16
C THR A 75 15.44 16.06 -2.86
N ASN A 76 16.39 15.85 -3.75
CA ASN A 76 17.54 14.99 -3.51
C ASN A 76 18.75 15.82 -3.03
N ASN A 77 19.10 15.68 -1.75
CA ASN A 77 20.28 16.29 -1.14
C ASN A 77 21.53 15.38 -1.21
N GLY A 78 21.36 14.13 -1.66
CA GLY A 78 22.43 13.15 -1.84
C GLY A 78 23.09 13.24 -3.21
N PRO A 79 23.87 12.20 -3.59
CA PRO A 79 24.38 12.02 -4.95
C PRO A 79 23.25 11.83 -5.97
N VAL A 80 23.57 11.97 -7.26
CA VAL A 80 22.63 11.63 -8.33
C VAL A 80 22.36 10.12 -8.30
N PHE A 81 21.10 9.73 -8.20
CA PHE A 81 20.68 8.33 -8.30
C PHE A 81 20.64 7.95 -9.77
N THR A 82 21.56 7.11 -10.24
CA THR A 82 21.59 6.63 -11.64
C THR A 82 21.25 5.15 -11.76
N GLU A 83 21.40 4.41 -10.67
CA GLU A 83 21.19 2.97 -10.57
C GLU A 83 20.84 2.61 -9.12
N GLY A 84 20.19 1.47 -8.95
CA GLY A 84 19.84 0.96 -7.63
C GLY A 84 18.89 -0.22 -7.68
N LYS A 85 18.46 -0.64 -6.50
CA LYS A 85 17.54 -1.77 -6.32
C LYS A 85 16.26 -1.29 -5.66
N VAL A 86 15.12 -1.79 -6.11
CA VAL A 86 13.80 -1.55 -5.49
C VAL A 86 13.28 -2.84 -4.89
N THR A 87 12.86 -2.76 -3.64
CA THR A 87 12.09 -3.78 -2.94
C THR A 87 10.72 -3.20 -2.64
N THR A 88 9.67 -3.91 -3.04
CA THR A 88 8.28 -3.53 -2.75
C THR A 88 7.67 -4.52 -1.78
N ASN A 89 7.31 -4.03 -0.60
CA ASN A 89 6.52 -4.76 0.38
C ASN A 89 5.05 -4.36 0.24
N LEU A 90 4.14 -5.32 0.41
CA LEU A 90 2.71 -5.15 0.15
C LEU A 90 1.93 -5.67 1.35
N TRP A 91 0.91 -4.92 1.77
CA TRP A 91 -0.04 -5.32 2.79
C TRP A 91 -1.47 -5.04 2.35
N SER A 92 -2.39 -5.85 2.82
CA SER A 92 -3.84 -5.66 2.69
C SER A 92 -4.44 -5.32 4.06
N TRP A 93 -5.41 -4.42 4.09
CA TRP A 93 -6.17 -4.14 5.30
C TRP A 93 -7.26 -5.20 5.54
N GLY A 94 -7.47 -5.57 6.80
CA GLY A 94 -8.63 -6.35 7.22
C GLY A 94 -8.50 -7.86 6.97
N GLY A 95 -9.64 -8.53 6.80
CA GLY A 95 -9.73 -9.99 6.68
C GLY A 95 -9.95 -10.69 8.02
N TRP A 96 -9.86 -12.03 8.01
CA TRP A 96 -10.23 -12.89 9.16
C TRP A 96 -9.42 -12.60 10.44
N PHE A 97 -8.23 -12.01 10.30
CA PHE A 97 -7.33 -11.72 11.41
C PHE A 97 -7.57 -10.34 12.07
N GLY A 98 -8.57 -9.58 11.63
CA GLY A 98 -8.98 -8.32 12.25
C GLY A 98 -8.52 -7.06 11.49
N CYS A 99 -8.81 -5.90 12.09
CA CYS A 99 -8.64 -4.57 11.50
C CYS A 99 -7.17 -4.12 11.59
N ASP A 100 -6.30 -4.78 10.82
CA ASP A 100 -4.88 -4.44 10.78
C ASP A 100 -4.32 -4.63 9.36
N TRP A 101 -3.09 -4.17 9.15
CA TRP A 101 -2.33 -4.39 7.94
C TRP A 101 -1.68 -5.77 7.98
N HIS A 102 -2.09 -6.64 7.05
CA HIS A 102 -1.55 -7.99 6.92
C HIS A 102 -0.67 -8.10 5.69
N THR A 103 0.53 -8.67 5.85
CA THR A 103 1.50 -8.83 4.76
C THR A 103 0.94 -9.72 3.66
N VAL A 104 0.99 -9.23 2.42
CA VAL A 104 0.73 -10.04 1.22
C VAL A 104 2.02 -10.75 0.84
N LEU A 105 1.96 -12.08 0.80
CA LEU A 105 3.12 -12.91 0.46
C LEU A 105 3.42 -12.83 -1.04
N THR A 106 4.39 -12.00 -1.42
CA THR A 106 4.87 -11.89 -2.81
C THR A 106 5.93 -12.94 -3.16
N PHE A 107 6.33 -13.77 -2.19
CA PHE A 107 7.37 -14.80 -2.32
C PHE A 107 8.70 -14.26 -2.89
N GLY A 108 9.02 -13.01 -2.58
CA GLY A 108 10.27 -12.36 -3.01
C GLY A 108 10.28 -11.85 -4.45
N ILE A 109 9.19 -12.02 -5.21
CA ILE A 109 9.09 -11.58 -6.63
C ILE A 109 9.31 -10.07 -6.77
N LEU A 110 8.90 -9.29 -5.75
CA LEU A 110 9.04 -7.84 -5.74
C LEU A 110 10.29 -7.33 -4.99
N SER A 111 11.24 -8.21 -4.67
CA SER A 111 12.42 -7.87 -3.87
C SER A 111 13.67 -7.70 -4.73
N ASN A 112 14.49 -6.69 -4.42
CA ASN A 112 15.80 -6.47 -5.01
C ASN A 112 15.80 -6.39 -6.55
N LEU A 113 14.72 -5.86 -7.13
CA LEU A 113 14.59 -5.63 -8.57
C LEU A 113 15.44 -4.44 -8.98
N ASP A 114 15.85 -4.37 -10.26
CA ASP A 114 16.52 -3.18 -10.77
C ASP A 114 15.55 -1.98 -10.77
N ALA A 115 15.88 -0.92 -10.03
CA ALA A 115 14.96 0.20 -9.80
C ALA A 115 14.59 0.91 -11.12
N CYS A 116 15.57 1.14 -11.99
CA CYS A 116 15.42 1.94 -13.20
C CYS A 116 14.54 1.26 -14.27
N THR A 117 14.57 -0.08 -14.31
CA THR A 117 13.74 -0.89 -15.21
C THR A 117 12.41 -1.33 -14.58
N ASN A 118 12.23 -1.11 -13.26
CA ASN A 118 11.02 -1.45 -12.50
C ASN A 118 10.35 -0.21 -11.91
N GLY A 119 10.24 0.85 -12.73
CA GLY A 119 9.31 1.94 -12.45
C GLY A 119 9.90 3.18 -11.78
N ILE A 120 11.13 3.11 -11.27
CA ILE A 120 11.79 4.29 -10.70
C ILE A 120 12.48 5.06 -11.84
N PRO A 121 12.15 6.33 -12.08
CA PRO A 121 12.79 7.09 -13.13
C PRO A 121 14.24 7.39 -12.76
N CYS A 122 15.15 7.02 -13.65
CA CYS A 122 16.58 7.27 -13.51
C CYS A 122 17.05 8.24 -14.62
N PRO A 123 17.87 9.25 -14.30
CA PRO A 123 18.41 9.53 -12.96
C PRO A 123 17.45 10.37 -12.09
N ILE A 124 17.50 10.17 -10.76
CA ILE A 124 16.97 11.14 -9.79
C ILE A 124 18.07 12.18 -9.55
N LYS A 125 17.91 13.36 -10.14
CA LYS A 125 18.90 14.45 -10.14
C LYS A 125 19.07 15.03 -8.74
N ARG A 126 20.10 15.85 -8.52
CA ARG A 126 20.21 16.64 -7.27
C ARG A 126 19.21 17.80 -7.30
N GLY A 127 18.75 18.22 -6.12
CA GLY A 127 17.82 19.34 -5.96
C GLY A 127 16.35 18.94 -6.07
N ASN A 128 15.48 19.96 -6.08
CA ASN A 128 14.04 19.80 -6.17
C ASN A 128 13.62 19.40 -7.58
N GLN A 129 12.77 18.39 -7.70
CA GLN A 129 12.23 17.92 -8.97
C GLN A 129 10.89 17.20 -8.77
N GLU A 130 10.18 17.03 -9.88
CA GLU A 130 9.02 16.16 -9.96
C GLU A 130 9.39 14.93 -10.79
N ILE A 131 9.01 13.75 -10.30
CA ILE A 131 9.19 12.47 -10.98
C ILE A 131 7.87 11.69 -11.03
N ILE A 132 7.78 10.75 -11.96
CA ILE A 132 6.67 9.80 -12.04
C ILE A 132 7.22 8.41 -11.78
N ILE A 133 6.77 7.79 -10.69
CA ILE A 133 7.03 6.38 -10.39
C ILE A 133 5.91 5.55 -11.02
N VAL A 134 6.28 4.47 -11.70
CA VAL A 134 5.33 3.57 -12.37
C VAL A 134 5.36 2.21 -11.68
N MET A 135 4.32 1.87 -10.92
CA MET A 135 4.17 0.53 -10.35
C MET A 135 3.29 -0.30 -11.26
N ASP A 136 3.91 -1.24 -11.98
CA ASP A 136 3.23 -2.07 -12.96
C ASP A 136 3.13 -3.51 -12.48
N PHE A 137 2.01 -3.84 -11.81
CA PHE A 137 1.76 -5.19 -11.33
C PHE A 137 1.33 -6.19 -12.42
N THR A 138 1.08 -5.73 -13.65
CA THR A 138 0.53 -6.58 -14.74
C THR A 138 1.47 -7.70 -15.14
N LYS A 139 2.77 -7.55 -14.86
CA LYS A 139 3.81 -8.56 -15.07
C LYS A 139 3.72 -9.73 -14.08
N TRP A 140 2.98 -9.58 -12.99
CA TRP A 140 2.87 -10.56 -11.91
C TRP A 140 1.41 -10.90 -11.65
N GLN A 141 0.83 -11.70 -12.55
CA GLN A 141 -0.57 -12.14 -12.48
C GLN A 141 -0.93 -12.81 -11.14
N THR A 142 0.04 -13.48 -10.50
CA THR A 142 -0.13 -14.07 -9.17
C THR A 142 -0.38 -13.01 -8.09
N ILE A 143 0.27 -11.84 -8.18
CA ILE A 143 0.05 -10.73 -7.24
C ILE A 143 -1.31 -10.12 -7.48
N ILE A 144 -1.67 -9.84 -8.76
CA ILE A 144 -3.01 -9.33 -9.11
C ILE A 144 -4.10 -10.29 -8.63
N ALA A 145 -3.90 -11.61 -8.71
CA ALA A 145 -4.86 -12.59 -8.24
C ALA A 145 -5.09 -12.53 -6.71
N ILE A 146 -4.08 -12.18 -5.93
CA ILE A 146 -4.15 -12.06 -4.46
C ILE A 146 -4.74 -10.71 -4.04
N LEU A 147 -4.49 -9.65 -4.81
CA LEU A 147 -5.12 -8.36 -4.61
C LEU A 147 -6.62 -8.49 -4.87
N GLY A 148 -7.46 -8.42 -3.84
CA GLY A 148 -8.90 -8.26 -3.96
C GLY A 148 -9.31 -6.99 -4.71
N ASN A 149 -10.58 -6.93 -5.11
CA ASN A 149 -11.18 -5.72 -5.66
C ASN A 149 -11.70 -4.84 -4.53
N ASP A 150 -11.64 -3.53 -4.73
CA ASP A 150 -12.22 -2.51 -3.85
C ASP A 150 -11.76 -2.60 -2.37
N ALA A 151 -10.45 -2.72 -2.17
CA ALA A 151 -9.83 -2.90 -0.85
C ALA A 151 -8.70 -1.89 -0.60
N ALA A 152 -8.36 -1.66 0.67
CA ALA A 152 -7.23 -0.83 1.04
C ALA A 152 -5.92 -1.63 1.04
N TYR A 153 -4.90 -1.07 0.39
CA TYR A 153 -3.56 -1.62 0.34
C TYR A 153 -2.54 -0.63 0.88
N GLN A 154 -1.50 -1.17 1.50
CA GLN A 154 -0.28 -0.46 1.82
C GLN A 154 0.84 -1.01 0.94
N ILE A 155 1.59 -0.11 0.33
CA ILE A 155 2.79 -0.43 -0.43
C ILE A 155 3.94 0.35 0.19
N GLU A 156 5.00 -0.34 0.56
CA GLU A 156 6.28 0.26 0.90
C GLU A 156 7.26 -0.03 -0.22
N GLN A 157 7.83 1.01 -0.81
CA GLN A 157 8.97 0.88 -1.68
C GLN A 157 10.23 1.31 -0.95
N ILE A 158 11.23 0.44 -0.96
CA ILE A 158 12.59 0.71 -0.47
C ILE A 158 13.51 0.67 -1.67
N ILE A 159 14.12 1.81 -1.98
CA ILE A 159 15.04 1.95 -3.08
C ILE A 159 16.44 2.18 -2.52
N SER A 160 17.34 1.24 -2.77
CA SER A 160 18.74 1.30 -2.33
C SER A 160 19.67 1.60 -3.49
N THR A 161 20.76 2.30 -3.20
CA THR A 161 21.84 2.58 -4.15
C THR A 161 23.05 1.68 -3.86
N PRO A 162 23.96 1.51 -4.83
CA PRO A 162 25.21 0.76 -4.61
C PRO A 162 26.12 1.37 -3.54
N ASN A 163 25.98 2.67 -3.25
CA ASN A 163 26.80 3.35 -2.24
C ASN A 163 26.27 3.20 -0.80
N GLY A 164 25.15 2.49 -0.61
CA GLY A 164 24.52 2.25 0.68
C GLY A 164 23.47 3.28 1.10
N ASP A 165 23.29 4.37 0.35
CA ASP A 165 22.16 5.29 0.57
C ASP A 165 20.85 4.61 0.15
N SER A 166 19.75 4.93 0.84
CA SER A 166 18.40 4.49 0.48
C SER A 166 17.40 5.64 0.51
N PHE A 167 16.31 5.48 -0.24
CA PHE A 167 15.08 6.25 -0.05
C PHE A 167 13.91 5.29 -0.02
N CYS A 168 12.88 5.65 0.72
CA CYS A 168 11.75 4.77 0.93
C CYS A 168 10.49 5.59 1.14
N ILE A 169 9.39 5.00 0.74
CA ILE A 169 8.08 5.62 0.83
C ILE A 169 7.05 4.53 1.07
N THR A 170 6.21 4.77 2.06
CA THR A 170 5.00 3.98 2.27
C THR A 170 3.81 4.77 1.78
N VAL A 171 2.95 4.11 1.04
CA VAL A 171 1.70 4.64 0.48
C VAL A 171 0.56 3.73 0.92
N GLN A 172 -0.56 4.31 1.33
CA GLN A 172 -1.81 3.60 1.61
C GLN A 172 -2.93 4.18 0.77
N ALA A 173 -3.68 3.33 0.07
CA ALA A 173 -4.78 3.75 -0.79
C ALA A 173 -5.81 2.63 -0.98
N ARG A 174 -7.06 3.02 -1.28
CA ARG A 174 -8.05 2.12 -1.87
C ARG A 174 -7.69 1.81 -3.31
N ALA A 175 -7.67 0.52 -3.64
CA ALA A 175 -7.47 0.02 -4.98
C ALA A 175 -8.71 -0.69 -5.52
N ARG A 176 -8.91 -0.58 -6.83
CA ARG A 176 -9.92 -1.32 -7.60
C ARG A 176 -9.28 -2.06 -8.76
N LYS A 177 -10.03 -3.00 -9.31
CA LYS A 177 -9.81 -3.59 -10.62
C LYS A 177 -10.90 -3.05 -11.57
N TYR A 178 -10.55 -2.87 -12.83
CA TYR A 178 -11.50 -2.50 -13.88
C TYR A 178 -12.51 -3.61 -14.16
#